data_AF-A0A439MR98-F1
#
_entry.id   AF-A0A439MR98-F1
#
_cell.length_a   1.000
_cell.length_b   1.000
_cell.length_c   1.000
_cell.angle_alpha   90.00
_cell.angle_beta   90.00
_cell.angle_gamma   90.00
#
_symmetry.space_group_name_H-M   'P 1'
#
loop_
_entity.id
_entity.type
_entity.pdbx_description
1 polymer ?
#
loop_
_entity_poly.entity_id
_entity_poly.type
_entity_poly.pdbx_seq_one_letter_code
_entity_poly.pdbx_strand_id
1 'polypeptide(L)'
;MLLAVQAQLATKLDFFEEYRSLQRARNCLEHRNGVVGHIDCDEGAGALSLKLPRLKCSTVSDGEEIEVHKNQYFEKGATIKIKRDLRIRVFALGETVSFTAEEFSEIAMALRLFVADIAPKLPI
;
A
#
# COMPACT_ATOMS: atom_id res chain seq x y z
N MET A 1 -17.48 -1.88 -4.21
CA MET A 1 -17.13 -0.93 -5.30
C MET A 1 -15.96 -1.44 -6.14
N LEU A 2 -14.79 -1.76 -5.56
CA LEU A 2 -13.61 -2.18 -6.36
C LEU A 2 -13.82 -3.48 -7.16
N LEU A 3 -14.52 -4.47 -6.60
CA LEU A 3 -14.89 -5.72 -7.31
C LEU A 3 -15.71 -5.45 -8.58
N ALA A 4 -16.66 -4.51 -8.51
CA ALA A 4 -17.49 -4.13 -9.65
C ALA A 4 -16.67 -3.44 -10.74
N VAL A 5 -15.69 -2.60 -10.35
CA VAL A 5 -14.74 -2.00 -11.28
C VAL A 5 -13.91 -3.08 -11.98
N GLN A 6 -13.30 -4.00 -11.22
CA GLN A 6 -12.47 -5.06 -11.81
C GLN A 6 -13.23 -5.96 -12.78
N ALA A 7 -14.52 -6.22 -12.53
CA ALA A 7 -15.35 -7.02 -13.42
C ALA A 7 -15.58 -6.39 -14.81
N GLN A 8 -15.34 -5.08 -14.96
CA GLN A 8 -15.52 -4.35 -16.21
C GLN A 8 -14.21 -4.11 -16.98
N LEU A 9 -13.06 -4.50 -16.41
CA LEU A 9 -11.75 -4.27 -17.03
C LEU A 9 -11.38 -5.40 -17.99
N ALA A 10 -10.62 -5.05 -19.04
CA ALA A 10 -10.12 -6.03 -20.02
C ALA A 10 -9.16 -7.05 -19.38
N THR A 11 -8.42 -6.64 -18.35
CA THR A 11 -7.56 -7.52 -17.54
C THR A 11 -7.64 -7.10 -16.06
N LYS A 12 -7.24 -8.00 -15.15
CA LYS A 12 -7.26 -7.73 -13.69
C LYS A 12 -6.29 -6.62 -13.31
N LEU A 13 -6.57 -5.90 -12.22
CA LEU A 13 -5.64 -4.93 -11.65
C LEU A 13 -4.43 -5.63 -11.02
N ASP A 14 -3.25 -5.04 -11.19
CA ASP A 14 -1.98 -5.63 -10.75
C ASP A 14 -1.86 -5.66 -9.22
N PHE A 15 -2.44 -4.66 -8.54
CA PHE A 15 -2.42 -4.50 -7.08
C PHE A 15 -3.82 -4.55 -6.47
N PHE A 16 -4.67 -5.46 -6.96
CA PHE A 16 -6.07 -5.53 -6.57
C PHE A 16 -6.25 -5.67 -5.04
N GLU A 17 -5.45 -6.51 -4.38
CA GLU A 17 -5.56 -6.76 -2.94
C GLU A 17 -5.12 -5.55 -2.11
N GLU A 18 -4.11 -4.82 -2.57
CA GLU A 18 -3.65 -3.57 -1.98
C GLU A 18 -4.74 -2.50 -2.08
N TYR A 19 -5.32 -2.31 -3.26
CA TYR A 19 -6.43 -1.37 -3.46
C TYR A 19 -7.66 -1.77 -2.65
N ARG A 20 -7.92 -3.08 -2.49
CA ARG A 20 -9.01 -3.58 -1.66
C ARG A 20 -8.77 -3.28 -0.19
N SER A 21 -7.54 -3.44 0.30
CA SER A 21 -7.16 -3.09 1.67
C SER A 21 -7.29 -1.58 1.94
N LEU A 22 -6.86 -0.75 0.99
CA LEU A 22 -7.04 0.71 1.02
C LEU A 22 -8.51 1.11 1.05
N GLN A 23 -9.36 0.48 0.23
CA GLN A 23 -10.80 0.71 0.24
C GLN A 23 -11.42 0.37 1.61
N ARG A 24 -10.96 -0.69 2.27
CA ARG A 24 -11.43 -1.03 3.62
C ARG A 24 -10.97 -0.03 4.67
N ALA A 25 -9.70 0.38 4.66
CA ALA A 25 -9.21 1.43 5.54
C ALA A 25 -9.97 2.76 5.34
N ARG A 26 -10.21 3.15 4.09
CA ARG A 26 -11.03 4.33 3.74
C ARG A 26 -12.46 4.20 4.28
N ASN A 27 -13.12 3.07 4.05
CA ASN A 27 -14.46 2.83 4.57
C ASN A 27 -14.49 2.89 6.10
N CYS A 28 -13.45 2.42 6.80
CA CYS A 28 -13.33 2.50 8.25
C CYS A 28 -13.30 3.96 8.72
N LEU A 29 -12.45 4.78 8.08
CA LEU A 29 -12.37 6.21 8.33
C LEU A 29 -13.71 6.93 8.06
N GLU A 30 -14.36 6.62 6.93
CA GLU A 30 -15.59 7.28 6.48
C GLU A 30 -16.84 6.93 7.31
N HIS A 31 -16.97 5.67 7.73
CA HIS A 31 -18.24 5.16 8.27
C HIS A 31 -18.17 4.76 9.75
N ARG A 32 -16.97 4.67 10.32
CA ARG A 32 -16.74 4.22 11.71
C ARG A 32 -15.81 5.15 12.48
N ASN A 33 -15.65 6.39 12.01
CA ASN A 33 -14.75 7.39 12.57
C ASN A 33 -13.30 6.88 12.73
N GLY A 34 -12.89 5.96 11.85
CA GLY A 34 -11.56 5.35 11.90
C GLY A 34 -11.37 4.25 12.94
N VAL A 35 -12.38 3.89 13.73
CA VAL A 35 -12.29 2.78 14.70
C VAL A 35 -12.62 1.46 14.01
N VAL A 36 -11.67 0.52 14.03
CA VAL A 36 -11.81 -0.79 13.37
C VAL A 36 -12.95 -1.58 13.99
N GLY A 37 -13.97 -1.87 13.20
CA GLY A 37 -15.06 -2.79 13.55
C GLY A 37 -14.90 -4.16 12.89
N HIS A 38 -15.74 -5.13 13.27
CA HIS A 38 -15.68 -6.49 12.73
C HIS A 38 -15.79 -6.55 11.19
N ILE A 39 -16.57 -5.64 10.59
CA ILE A 39 -16.73 -5.56 9.13
C ILE A 39 -15.44 -5.10 8.42
N ASP A 40 -14.54 -4.43 9.14
CA ASP A 40 -13.27 -3.98 8.62
C ASP A 40 -12.17 -5.03 8.76
N CYS A 41 -12.38 -6.10 9.53
CA CYS A 41 -11.34 -7.11 9.76
C CYS A 41 -11.13 -8.00 8.54
N ASP A 42 -9.91 -8.49 8.36
CA ASP A 42 -9.62 -9.56 7.40
C ASP A 42 -10.39 -10.80 7.84
N GLU A 43 -10.79 -11.61 6.87
CA GLU A 43 -11.56 -12.82 7.10
C GLU A 43 -10.82 -13.73 8.09
N GLY A 44 -11.45 -14.02 9.23
CA GLY A 44 -10.90 -14.86 10.29
C GLY A 44 -9.75 -14.25 11.12
N ALA A 45 -9.29 -13.03 10.86
CA ALA A 45 -8.10 -12.48 11.52
C ALA A 45 -8.39 -11.55 12.71
N GLY A 46 -9.61 -11.00 12.81
CA GLY A 46 -9.95 -10.04 13.89
C GLY A 46 -9.16 -8.72 13.84
N ALA A 47 -8.53 -8.40 12.71
CA ALA A 47 -7.74 -7.18 12.51
C ALA A 47 -7.87 -6.69 11.06
N LEU A 48 -7.74 -5.39 10.84
CA LEU A 48 -7.65 -4.78 9.51
C LEU A 48 -6.19 -4.73 9.06
N SER A 49 -5.82 -5.43 8.00
CA SER A 49 -4.51 -5.26 7.36
C SER A 49 -4.59 -4.27 6.20
N LEU A 50 -3.83 -3.18 6.29
CA LEU A 50 -3.60 -2.24 5.21
C LEU A 50 -2.29 -2.60 4.49
N LYS A 51 -2.38 -2.83 3.18
CA LYS A 51 -1.26 -3.20 2.31
C LYS A 51 -0.93 -2.03 1.39
N LEU A 52 0.26 -1.44 1.56
CA LEU A 52 0.71 -0.27 0.82
C LEU A 52 1.85 -0.66 -0.14
N PRO A 53 1.64 -0.63 -1.46
CA PRO A 53 2.71 -0.82 -2.41
C PRO A 53 3.65 0.38 -2.32
N ARG A 54 4.94 0.11 -2.18
CA ARG A 54 5.97 1.14 -2.05
C ARG A 54 7.16 0.86 -2.95
N LEU A 55 7.92 1.91 -3.24
CA LEU A 55 9.26 1.76 -3.80
C LEU A 55 10.25 1.71 -2.63
N LYS A 56 10.92 0.57 -2.50
CA LYS A 56 12.02 0.39 -1.55
C LYS A 56 13.33 0.67 -2.27
N CYS A 57 14.03 1.68 -1.79
CA CYS A 57 15.41 1.96 -2.19
C CYS A 57 16.34 1.25 -1.22
N SER A 58 17.30 0.50 -1.73
CA SER A 58 18.32 -0.17 -0.93
C SER A 58 19.71 0.05 -1.53
N THR A 59 20.73 -0.05 -0.70
CA THR A 59 22.13 -0.09 -1.14
C THR A 59 22.81 -1.33 -0.59
N VAL A 60 24.01 -1.65 -1.08
CA VAL A 60 24.84 -2.72 -0.54
C VAL A 60 25.96 -2.09 0.28
N SER A 61 26.01 -2.39 1.57
CA SER A 61 27.10 -2.02 2.48
C SER A 61 27.60 -3.28 3.16
N ASP A 62 28.90 -3.53 3.16
CA ASP A 62 29.52 -4.73 3.77
C ASP A 62 28.91 -6.08 3.31
N GLY A 63 28.41 -6.12 2.08
CA GLY A 63 27.75 -7.30 1.50
C GLY A 63 26.26 -7.44 1.86
N GLU A 64 25.72 -6.59 2.72
CA GLU A 64 24.31 -6.62 3.12
C GLU A 64 23.48 -5.56 2.38
N GLU A 65 22.25 -5.93 2.02
CA GLU A 65 21.30 -5.00 1.42
C GLU A 65 20.56 -4.22 2.52
N ILE A 66 20.90 -2.94 2.67
CA ILE A 66 20.31 -2.04 3.66
C ILE A 66 19.33 -1.07 2.98
N GLU A 67 18.22 -0.78 3.65
CA GLU A 67 17.25 0.20 3.15
C GLU A 67 17.83 1.62 3.25
N VAL A 68 17.60 2.41 2.21
CA VAL A 68 18.05 3.81 2.15
C VAL A 68 17.14 4.66 3.01
N HIS A 69 17.75 5.45 3.90
CA HIS A 69 17.05 6.40 4.76
C HIS A 69 17.34 7.85 4.36
N LYS A 70 16.45 8.75 4.78
CA LYS A 70 16.61 10.19 4.56
C LYS A 70 17.91 10.67 5.22
N ASN A 71 18.65 11.55 4.54
CA ASN A 71 19.94 12.08 4.98
C ASN A 71 21.07 11.05 5.11
N GLN A 72 20.92 9.86 4.50
CA GLN A 72 22.01 8.89 4.42
C GLN A 72 23.06 9.34 3.40
N TYR A 73 24.33 9.24 3.78
CA TYR A 73 25.47 9.49 2.90
C TYR A 73 25.91 8.19 2.24
N PHE A 74 26.38 8.31 1.00
CA PHE A 74 26.88 7.19 0.21
C PHE A 74 28.28 7.49 -0.27
N GLU A 75 29.14 6.48 -0.24
CA GLU A 75 30.46 6.54 -0.87
C GLU A 75 30.32 6.64 -2.39
N LYS A 76 31.34 7.24 -3.03
CA LYS A 76 31.39 7.34 -4.48
C LYS A 76 31.39 5.93 -5.10
N GLY A 77 30.44 5.67 -5.99
CA GLY A 77 30.28 4.37 -6.65
C GLY A 77 29.30 3.42 -5.96
N ALA A 78 28.65 3.85 -4.87
CA ALA A 78 27.55 3.09 -4.28
C ALA A 78 26.44 2.84 -5.31
N THR A 79 25.91 1.61 -5.30
CA THR A 79 24.77 1.22 -6.13
C THR A 79 23.49 1.36 -5.33
N ILE A 80 22.51 2.10 -5.87
CA ILE A 80 21.15 2.16 -5.34
C ILE A 80 20.30 1.19 -6.16
N LYS A 81 19.68 0.24 -5.48
CA LYS A 81 18.67 -0.66 -6.03
C LYS A 81 17.30 -0.10 -5.68
N ILE A 82 16.42 -0.04 -6.67
CA ILE A 82 15.02 0.35 -6.46
C ILE A 82 14.18 -0.86 -6.81
N LYS A 83 13.38 -1.34 -5.85
CA LYS A 83 12.45 -2.43 -6.05
C LYS A 83 11.06 -2.07 -5.58
N ARG A 84 10.06 -2.69 -6.18
CA ARG A 84 8.71 -2.71 -5.62
C ARG A 84 8.73 -3.57 -4.37
N ASP A 85 8.11 -3.08 -3.32
CA ASP A 85 7.98 -3.77 -2.04
C ASP A 85 6.57 -3.52 -1.49
N LEU A 86 6.21 -4.26 -0.45
CA LEU A 86 4.91 -4.14 0.20
C LEU A 86 5.07 -3.87 1.69
N ARG A 87 4.53 -2.73 2.14
CA ARG A 87 4.38 -2.47 3.57
C ARG A 87 3.02 -2.96 4.04
N ILE A 88 2.99 -3.68 5.15
CA ILE A 88 1.76 -4.13 5.80
C ILE A 88 1.65 -3.45 7.16
N ARG A 89 0.53 -2.77 7.38
CA ARG A 89 0.13 -2.24 8.69
C ARG A 89 -1.09 -3.02 9.16
N VAL A 90 -1.08 -3.40 10.43
CA VAL A 90 -2.17 -4.14 11.06
C VAL A 90 -2.77 -3.25 12.13
N PHE A 91 -4.09 -3.14 12.11
CA PHE A 91 -4.88 -2.45 13.13
C PHE A 91 -5.81 -3.47 13.79
N ALA A 92 -5.70 -3.64 15.11
CA ALA A 92 -6.55 -4.56 15.86
C ALA A 92 -8.01 -4.10 15.89
N LEU A 93 -8.93 -5.02 16.18
CA LEU A 93 -10.33 -4.67 16.45
C LEU A 93 -10.42 -3.62 17.59
N GLY A 94 -11.17 -2.54 17.36
CA GLY A 94 -11.29 -1.41 18.28
C GLY A 94 -10.15 -0.41 18.22
N GLU A 95 -9.08 -0.68 17.45
CA GLU A 95 -8.00 0.28 17.24
C GLU A 95 -8.43 1.40 16.29
N THR A 96 -7.86 2.60 16.49
CA THR A 96 -8.08 3.72 15.57
C THR A 96 -7.04 3.69 14.44
N VAL A 97 -7.52 3.63 13.20
CA VAL A 97 -6.69 3.77 12.00
C VAL A 97 -6.02 5.14 11.99
N SER A 98 -4.70 5.14 11.90
CA SER A 98 -3.87 6.34 11.81
C SER A 98 -2.70 6.11 10.87
N PHE A 99 -2.17 7.19 10.29
CA PHE A 99 -1.08 7.15 9.32
C PHE A 99 0.03 8.12 9.70
N THR A 100 1.27 7.71 9.46
CA THR A 100 2.40 8.66 9.44
C THR A 100 2.44 9.44 8.12
N ALA A 101 3.27 10.48 8.07
CA ALA A 101 3.48 11.24 6.84
C ALA A 101 4.12 10.38 5.73
N GLU A 102 5.00 9.44 6.09
CA GLU A 102 5.57 8.48 5.13
C GLU A 102 4.49 7.59 4.53
N GLU A 103 3.57 7.08 5.36
CA GLU A 103 2.48 6.22 4.90
C GLU A 103 1.50 6.97 4.02
N PHE A 104 1.21 8.23 4.33
CA PHE A 104 0.40 9.07 3.45
C PHE A 104 1.04 9.24 2.06
N SER A 105 2.37 9.36 2.00
CA SER A 105 3.11 9.42 0.74
C SER A 105 3.02 8.10 -0.04
N GLU A 106 3.04 6.97 0.65
CA GLU A 106 2.85 5.64 0.06
C GLU A 106 1.42 5.43 -0.44
N ILE A 107 0.40 5.95 0.25
CA ILE A 107 -0.99 5.96 -0.22
C ILE A 107 -1.09 6.77 -1.53
N ALA A 108 -0.49 7.95 -1.59
CA ALA A 108 -0.46 8.76 -2.82
C ALA A 108 0.23 8.03 -3.98
N MET A 109 1.33 7.31 -3.71
CA MET A 109 1.98 6.45 -4.69
C MET A 109 1.05 5.31 -5.16
N ALA A 110 0.35 4.64 -4.25
CA ALA A 110 -0.60 3.59 -4.59
C ALA A 110 -1.72 4.10 -5.51
N LEU A 111 -2.23 5.32 -5.27
CA LEU A 111 -3.21 5.96 -6.16
C LEU A 111 -2.62 6.24 -7.55
N ARG A 112 -1.37 6.69 -7.63
CA ARG A 112 -0.68 6.91 -8.91
C ARG A 112 -0.50 5.60 -9.69
N LEU A 113 -0.15 4.51 -8.99
CA LEU A 113 -0.05 3.16 -9.56
C LEU A 113 -1.42 2.68 -10.04
N PHE A 114 -2.48 2.90 -9.27
CA PHE A 114 -3.85 2.55 -9.66
C PHE A 114 -4.25 3.21 -10.96
N VAL A 115 -4.03 4.51 -11.10
CA VAL A 115 -4.38 5.24 -12.33
C VAL A 115 -3.56 4.76 -13.52
N ALA A 116 -2.26 4.53 -13.34
CA ALA A 116 -1.40 3.98 -14.39
C ALA A 116 -1.86 2.61 -14.88
N ASP A 117 -2.39 1.81 -13.95
CA ASP A 117 -2.81 0.44 -14.17
C ASP A 117 -4.21 0.35 -14.80
N ILE A 118 -5.18 1.12 -14.29
CA ILE A 118 -6.56 1.07 -14.75
C ILE A 118 -6.74 1.71 -16.13
N ALA A 119 -6.05 2.82 -16.43
CA ALA A 119 -6.24 3.56 -17.68
C ALA A 119 -6.10 2.71 -18.95
N PRO A 120 -5.05 1.88 -19.12
CA PRO A 120 -4.94 1.00 -20.29
C PRO A 120 -5.90 -0.20 -20.27
N LYS A 121 -6.57 -0.47 -19.14
CA LYS A 121 -7.46 -1.63 -18.93
C LYS A 121 -8.95 -1.26 -19.04
N LEU A 122 -9.28 0.03 -19.16
CA LEU A 122 -10.64 0.49 -19.39
C LEU A 122 -11.14 0.02 -20.77
N PRO A 123 -12.39 -0.45 -20.88
CA PRO A 123 -12.99 -0.77 -22.16
C PRO A 123 -13.14 0.52 -23.00
N ILE A 124 -12.92 0.39 -24.32
CA ILE A 124 -13.17 1.45 -25.32
C ILE A 124 -14.67 1.62 -25.50
#